data_AF-A0A6I3CWU1-F1
#
_entry.id   AF-A0A6I3CWU1-F1
#
_cell.length_a   1.000
_cell.length_b   1.000
_cell.length_c   1.000
_cell.angle_alpha   90.00
_cell.angle_beta   90.00
_cell.angle_gamma   90.00
#
_symmetry.space_group_name_H-M   'P 1'
#
loop_
_entity.id
_entity.type
_entity.pdbx_description
1 polymer ?
#
loop_
_entity_poly.entity_id
_entity_poly.type
_entity_poly.pdbx_seq_one_letter_code
_entity_poly.pdbx_strand_id
1 'polypeptide(L)' 'MSGNLGGWTGLIVLVVVLLLFGAPKLPGLAKSLGQSLKIFKTEVRGGEDPKGSTTGGKGSDGPDAPTR' A
#
# COMPACT_ATOMS: atom_id res chain seq x y z
N MET A 1 -33.55 15.61 -4.01
CA MET A 1 -32.56 16.24 -4.93
C MET A 1 -31.16 15.88 -4.44
N SER A 2 -30.76 14.61 -4.60
CA SER A 2 -29.68 14.00 -3.78
C SER A 2 -28.66 13.24 -4.65
N GLY A 3 -28.35 13.78 -5.83
CA GLY A 3 -27.76 12.99 -6.93
C GLY A 3 -26.27 13.14 -7.19
N ASN A 4 -25.51 14.01 -6.50
CA ASN A 4 -24.14 14.32 -6.93
C ASN A 4 -23.09 14.60 -5.82
N LEU A 5 -23.41 14.37 -4.55
CA LEU A 5 -22.51 14.79 -3.45
C LEU A 5 -21.34 13.84 -3.16
N GLY A 6 -21.43 12.57 -3.54
CA GLY A 6 -20.44 11.56 -3.13
C GLY A 6 -19.31 11.31 -4.15
N GLY A 7 -19.68 11.06 -5.41
CA GLY A 7 -18.74 10.54 -6.41
C GLY A 7 -17.71 11.57 -6.89
N TRP A 8 -18.17 12.75 -7.29
CA TRP A 8 -17.30 13.79 -7.84
C TRP A 8 -16.37 14.40 -6.79
N THR A 9 -16.86 14.58 -5.56
CA THR A 9 -16.08 15.11 -4.44
C THR A 9 -14.92 14.18 -4.08
N GLY A 10 -15.18 12.87 -3.99
CA GLY A 10 -14.13 11.88 -3.71
C GLY A 10 -13.03 11.87 -4.78
N LEU A 11 -13.41 12.00 -6.06
CA LEU A 11 -12.46 12.07 -7.17
C LEU A 11 -11.57 13.31 -7.09
N ILE A 12 -12.15 14.48 -6.80
CA ILE A 12 -11.42 15.74 -6.65
C ILE A 12 -10.40 15.65 -5.50
N VAL A 13 -10.81 15.11 -4.35
CA VAL A 13 -9.91 14.92 -3.21
C VAL A 13 -8.74 13.99 -3.56
N LEU A 14 -9.01 12.90 -4.28
CA LEU A 14 -7.96 11.99 -4.74
C LEU A 14 -6.94 12.71 -5.64
N VAL A 15 -7.41 13.53 -6.57
CA VAL A 15 -6.55 14.34 -7.47
C VAL A 15 -5.71 15.33 -6.68
N VAL A 16 -6.29 16.02 -5.70
CA VAL A 16 -5.56 16.95 -4.82
C VAL A 16 -4.47 16.23 -4.03
N VAL A 17 -4.76 15.06 -3.46
CA VAL A 17 -3.75 14.24 -2.76
C VAL A 17 -2.64 13.80 -3.71
N LEU A 18 -2.98 13.37 -4.94
CA LEU A 18 -2.00 13.04 -5.99
C LEU A 18 -1.12 14.23 -6.38
N LEU A 19 -1.64 15.45 -6.38
CA LEU A 19 -0.89 16.68 -6.66
C LEU A 19 0.06 17.05 -5.51
N LEU A 20 -0.37 16.96 -4.25
CA LEU A 20 0.45 17.28 -3.09
C LEU A 20 1.53 16.23 -2.82
N PHE A 21 1.18 14.95 -2.92
CA PHE A 21 2.09 13.85 -2.63
C PHE A 21 2.88 13.40 -3.86
N GLY A 22 2.33 13.57 -5.06
CA GLY A 22 2.91 13.07 -6.31
C GLY A 22 2.67 11.58 -6.53
N ALA A 23 2.61 11.17 -7.81
CA ALA A 23 2.44 9.78 -8.22
C ALA A 23 3.45 8.77 -7.61
N PRO A 24 4.76 9.08 -7.41
CA PRO A 24 5.71 8.10 -6.87
C PRO A 24 5.64 7.93 -5.35
N LYS A 25 5.04 8.86 -4.58
CA LYS A 25 5.01 8.78 -3.11
C LYS A 25 3.85 7.94 -2.57
N LEU A 26 2.72 7.92 -3.27
CA LEU A 26 1.57 7.07 -2.94
C LEU A 26 1.91 5.56 -2.88
N PRO A 27 2.58 4.96 -3.89
CA PRO A 27 2.95 3.54 -3.84
C PRO A 27 3.97 3.25 -2.74
N GLY A 28 4.89 4.17 -2.45
CA GLY A 28 5.86 4.03 -1.35
C GLY A 28 5.18 3.99 0.02
N LEU A 29 4.27 4.92 0.29
CA LEU A 29 3.48 4.95 1.54
C LEU A 29 2.60 3.70 1.67
N ALA A 30 1.92 3.29 0.60
CA ALA A 30 1.11 2.08 0.59
C ALA A 30 1.95 0.81 0.87
N LYS A 31 3.16 0.72 0.33
CA LYS A 31 4.09 -0.39 0.56
C LYS A 31 4.54 -0.46 2.03
N SER A 32 4.93 0.68 2.61
CA SER A 32 5.35 0.79 4.02
C SER A 32 4.21 0.47 5.01
N LEU A 33 3.02 1.01 4.76
CA LEU A 33 1.83 0.73 5.55
C LEU A 33 1.39 -0.73 5.40
N GLY A 34 1.43 -1.27 4.17
CA GLY A 34 1.13 -2.65 3.88
C GLY A 34 2.07 -3.64 4.59
N GLN A 35 3.37 -3.34 4.65
CA GLN A 35 4.33 -4.14 5.41
C GLN A 35 4.03 -4.12 6.91
N SER A 36 3.74 -2.95 7.49
CA SER A 36 3.38 -2.80 8.91
C SER A 36 2.09 -3.56 9.25
N LEU A 37 1.07 -3.42 8.41
CA LEU A 37 -0.21 -4.14 8.55
C LEU A 37 -0.07 -5.64 8.35
N LYS A 38 0.83 -6.09 7.46
CA LYS A 38 1.12 -7.51 7.27
C LYS A 38 1.72 -8.13 8.52
N ILE A 39 2.71 -7.47 9.12
CA ILE A 39 3.35 -7.93 10.38
C ILE A 39 2.29 -8.01 11.49
N PHE A 40 1.53 -6.94 11.68
CA PHE A 40 0.45 -6.90 12.67
C PHE A 40 -0.61 -7.99 12.43
N LYS A 41 -1.02 -8.21 11.17
CA LYS A 41 -1.94 -9.29 10.78
C LYS A 41 -1.35 -10.68 11.07
N THR A 42 -0.06 -10.88 10.81
CA THR A 42 0.64 -12.15 11.01
C THR A 42 0.80 -12.47 12.50
N GLU A 43 1.13 -11.49 13.33
CA GLU A 43 1.21 -11.68 14.78
C GLU A 43 -0.17 -11.97 15.39
N VAL A 44 -1.21 -11.25 14.96
CA VAL A 44 -2.58 -11.47 15.43
C VAL A 44 -3.15 -12.81 14.95
N ARG A 45 -2.86 -13.25 13.72
CA ARG A 45 -3.27 -14.58 13.20
C ARG A 45 -2.39 -15.73 13.67
N GLY A 46 -1.18 -15.48 14.15
CA GLY A 46 -0.24 -16.51 14.63
C GLY A 46 -0.71 -17.24 15.90
N GLY A 47 -1.80 -16.78 16.54
CA GLY A 47 -2.50 -17.52 17.59
C GLY A 47 -3.53 -18.54 17.07
N GLU A 48 -3.78 -18.58 15.76
CA GLU A 48 -4.77 -19.45 15.10
C GLU A 48 -4.13 -20.12 13.85
N ASP A 49 -3.34 -21.19 14.05
CA ASP A 49 -2.88 -22.05 12.94
C ASP A 49 -3.99 -23.05 12.51
N PRO A 50 -4.04 -23.58 11.26
CA PRO A 50 -3.03 -23.51 10.20
C PRO A 50 -3.58 -23.09 8.80
N LYS A 51 -2.63 -22.89 7.87
CA LYS A 51 -2.75 -22.97 6.39
C LYS A 51 -2.93 -21.64 5.63
N GLY A 52 -1.78 -21.13 5.19
CA GLY A 52 -1.61 -20.56 3.85
C GLY A 52 -1.82 -19.05 3.71
N SER A 53 -0.73 -18.33 3.40
CA SER A 53 -0.79 -17.22 2.45
C SER A 53 0.61 -16.82 1.99
N THR A 54 1.13 -17.57 1.01
CA THR A 54 1.97 -16.99 -0.04
C THR A 54 1.13 -15.96 -0.78
N THR A 55 1.49 -14.68 -0.73
CA THR A 55 1.41 -13.71 -1.84
C THR A 55 1.93 -12.34 -1.39
N GLY A 56 2.82 -11.79 -2.22
CA GLY A 56 2.91 -10.34 -2.44
C GLY A 56 4.02 -9.62 -1.68
N GLY A 57 5.09 -9.27 -2.41
CA GLY A 57 6.02 -8.23 -1.97
C GLY A 57 7.50 -8.46 -2.27
N LYS A 58 7.86 -8.84 -3.51
CA LYS A 58 9.23 -8.65 -4.01
C LYS A 58 9.50 -7.13 -4.02
N GLY A 59 10.04 -6.62 -2.92
CA GLY A 59 10.78 -5.35 -2.91
C GLY A 59 12.14 -5.63 -3.49
N SER A 60 12.23 -5.61 -4.81
CA SER A 60 13.51 -5.40 -5.48
C SER A 60 13.87 -3.92 -5.30
N ASP A 61 14.37 -3.60 -4.12
CA ASP A 61 15.38 -2.56 -3.99
C ASP A 61 16.65 -3.14 -4.62
N GLY A 62 16.95 -2.75 -5.85
CA GLY A 62 18.33 -2.79 -6.32
C GLY A 62 19.13 -1.82 -5.44
N PRO A 63 20.38 -2.16 -5.09
CA PRO A 63 21.45 -1.71 -5.98
C PRO A 63 22.68 -2.66 -6.03
N ASP A 64 23.56 -2.38 -6.99
CA ASP A 64 24.98 -2.72 -6.98
C ASP A 64 25.39 -4.15 -7.41
N ALA A 65 25.76 -4.25 -8.69
CA ALA A 65 26.69 -5.26 -9.14
C ALA A 65 28.02 -5.11 -8.36
N PRO A 66 28.51 -6.16 -7.67
CA PRO A 66 29.91 -6.21 -7.34
C PRO A 66 30.64 -6.53 -8.64
N THR A 67 31.23 -5.48 -9.20
CA THR A 67 32.40 -5.59 -10.05
C THR A 67 33.48 -6.35 -9.28
N ARG A 68 33.68 -7.64 -9.60
CA ARG A 68 34.98 -8.31 -9.83
C ARG A 68 34.83 -9.83 -9.79
#